data_AF-A0A7K4HI02-F1
#
_entry.id   AF-A0A7K4HI02-F1
#
_cell.length_a   1.000
_cell.length_b   1.000
_cell.length_c   1.000
_cell.angle_alpha   90.00
_cell.angle_beta   90.00
_cell.angle_gamma   90.00
#
_symmetry.space_group_name_H-M   'P 1'
#
loop_
_entity.id
_entity.type
_entity.pdbx_description
1 polymer ?
#
loop_
_entity_poly.entity_id
_entity_poly.type
_entity_poly.pdbx_seq_one_letter_code
_entity_poly.pdbx_strand_id
1 'polypeptide(L)'
;MDKRKEEYQKILNKFPDIISIGGDNYNLLFKINNEILLEVDLRKYPKKVKAYLVNDKQERFKLSRVVSSLRDWHERTAVSVLELIDEILLLIDNLKLNQIMIKKDFLEGLVDMCKQIHPRKIRGVLGVHKGVVSEYILPSRACSNTKKEFEIISQSCNLPFDFSYEGTFISRPSGNLSINDKLLQVFKKRRFTMLIAYPYNLSDSIKCFDASGQILEHIIIE
;
A
#
# COMPACT_ATOMS: atom_id res chain seq x y z
N MET A 1 -27.49 -17.66 -13.22
CA MET A 1 -27.22 -17.89 -11.79
C MET A 1 -26.85 -16.54 -11.18
N ASP A 2 -27.38 -16.19 -10.00
CA ASP A 2 -27.14 -14.87 -9.39
C ASP A 2 -25.70 -14.82 -8.87
N LYS A 3 -24.80 -14.17 -9.62
CA LYS A 3 -23.37 -14.06 -9.28
C LYS A 3 -23.12 -13.54 -7.86
N ARG A 4 -24.06 -12.77 -7.28
CA ARG A 4 -23.97 -12.30 -5.89
C ARG A 4 -24.14 -13.43 -4.88
N LYS A 5 -25.06 -14.35 -5.15
CA LYS A 5 -25.27 -15.53 -4.30
C LYS A 5 -24.06 -16.45 -4.33
N GLU A 6 -23.45 -16.62 -5.50
CA GLU A 6 -22.20 -17.39 -5.64
C GLU A 6 -21.07 -16.79 -4.80
N GLU A 7 -20.82 -15.48 -4.93
CA GLU A 7 -19.80 -14.80 -4.14
C GLU A 7 -20.12 -14.85 -2.64
N TYR A 8 -21.38 -14.64 -2.26
CA TYR A 8 -21.80 -14.76 -0.86
C TYR A 8 -21.52 -16.15 -0.27
N GLN A 9 -21.81 -17.23 -1.01
CA GLN A 9 -21.51 -18.60 -0.56
C GLN A 9 -20.01 -18.84 -0.42
N LYS A 10 -19.19 -18.35 -1.36
CA LYS A 10 -17.73 -18.42 -1.24
C LYS A 10 -17.23 -17.71 0.02
N ILE A 11 -17.81 -16.54 0.34
CA ILE A 11 -17.45 -15.76 1.52
C ILE A 11 -17.84 -16.49 2.80
N LEU A 12 -19.08 -17.00 2.91
CA LEU A 12 -19.52 -17.78 4.06
C LEU A 12 -18.66 -19.03 4.30
N ASN A 13 -18.24 -19.71 3.23
CA ASN A 13 -17.39 -20.89 3.35
C ASN A 13 -16.01 -20.55 3.91
N LYS A 14 -15.45 -19.38 3.59
CA LYS A 14 -14.13 -18.94 4.08
C LYS A 14 -14.21 -18.26 5.44
N PHE A 15 -15.28 -17.50 5.68
CA PHE A 15 -15.53 -16.74 6.88
C PHE A 15 -16.90 -17.17 7.43
N PRO A 16 -16.97 -18.14 8.35
CA PRO A 16 -18.25 -18.58 8.89
C PRO A 16 -18.86 -17.57 9.87
N ASP A 17 -18.04 -16.71 10.50
CA ASP A 17 -18.44 -15.79 11.57
C ASP A 17 -18.91 -14.41 11.09
N ILE A 18 -19.21 -14.24 9.80
CA ILE A 18 -19.66 -12.95 9.25
C ILE A 18 -21.06 -12.62 9.79
N ILE A 19 -21.28 -11.34 10.08
CA ILE A 19 -22.58 -10.81 10.48
C ILE A 19 -23.27 -10.20 9.26
N SER A 20 -24.47 -10.67 8.91
CA SER A 20 -25.32 -10.03 7.90
C SER A 20 -26.20 -8.96 8.55
N ILE A 21 -26.25 -7.76 7.97
CA ILE A 21 -27.06 -6.66 8.53
C ILE A 21 -28.52 -6.85 8.12
N GLY A 22 -29.42 -6.96 9.10
CA GLY A 22 -30.87 -6.91 8.88
C GLY A 22 -31.45 -8.04 8.02
N GLY A 23 -30.77 -9.19 7.95
CA GLY A 23 -31.16 -10.30 7.08
C GLY A 23 -30.86 -10.07 5.59
N ASP A 24 -30.18 -8.99 5.23
CA ASP A 24 -29.70 -8.73 3.87
C ASP A 24 -28.36 -9.44 3.64
N ASN A 25 -28.39 -10.53 2.88
CA ASN A 25 -27.21 -11.33 2.51
C ASN A 25 -26.22 -10.58 1.59
N TYR A 26 -26.45 -9.30 1.30
CA TYR A 26 -25.59 -8.49 0.44
C TYR A 26 -24.90 -7.33 1.18
N ASN A 27 -25.09 -7.18 2.50
CA ASN A 27 -24.30 -6.28 3.32
C ASN A 27 -23.61 -7.07 4.44
N LEU A 28 -22.30 -7.20 4.32
CA LEU A 28 -21.49 -8.09 5.14
C LEU A 28 -20.67 -7.28 6.13
N LEU A 29 -20.66 -7.71 7.39
CA LEU A 29 -19.83 -7.15 8.45
C LEU A 29 -18.78 -8.16 8.91
N PHE A 30 -17.53 -7.73 8.89
CA PHE A 30 -16.40 -8.45 9.46
C PHE A 30 -15.90 -7.70 10.69
N LYS A 31 -15.81 -8.39 11.82
CA LYS A 31 -15.24 -7.81 13.04
C LYS A 31 -13.72 -7.84 12.95
N ILE A 32 -13.09 -6.67 12.83
CA ILE A 32 -11.62 -6.54 12.73
C ILE A 32 -10.97 -6.53 14.10
N ASN A 33 -11.59 -5.83 15.05
CA ASN A 33 -11.28 -5.84 16.49
C ASN A 33 -12.53 -5.35 17.25
N ASN A 34 -12.39 -4.97 18.52
CA ASN A 34 -13.54 -4.50 19.32
C ASN A 34 -14.06 -3.10 18.91
N GLU A 35 -13.26 -2.31 18.19
CA GLU A 35 -13.54 -0.91 17.88
C GLU A 35 -13.82 -0.67 16.39
N ILE A 36 -13.37 -1.58 15.52
CA ILE A 36 -13.40 -1.43 14.07
C ILE A 36 -14.11 -2.62 13.42
N LEU A 37 -15.06 -2.29 12.55
CA LEU A 37 -15.77 -3.22 11.68
C LEU A 37 -15.41 -2.92 10.21
N LEU A 38 -15.35 -3.96 9.39
CA LEU A 38 -15.30 -3.87 7.94
C LEU A 38 -16.70 -4.14 7.38
N GLU A 39 -17.31 -3.13 6.75
CA GLU A 39 -18.59 -3.23 6.05
C GLU A 39 -18.34 -3.40 4.54
N VAL A 40 -18.91 -4.43 3.93
CA VAL A 40 -18.82 -4.73 2.49
C VAL A 40 -20.22 -4.88 1.88
N ASP A 41 -20.59 -3.95 1.00
CA ASP A 41 -21.88 -3.89 0.32
C ASP A 41 -21.75 -4.36 -1.15
N LEU A 42 -22.23 -5.59 -1.40
CA LEU A 42 -22.26 -6.25 -2.70
C LEU A 42 -23.61 -6.14 -3.43
N ARG A 43 -24.57 -5.33 -2.95
CA ARG A 43 -25.90 -5.20 -3.60
C ARG A 43 -25.83 -4.86 -5.08
N LYS A 44 -24.80 -4.10 -5.47
CA LYS A 44 -24.56 -3.66 -6.86
C LYS A 44 -23.71 -4.61 -7.70
N TYR A 45 -23.12 -5.65 -7.11
CA TYR A 45 -22.24 -6.59 -7.81
C TYR A 45 -22.97 -7.25 -9.00
N PRO A 46 -22.36 -7.38 -10.19
CA PRO A 46 -20.93 -7.21 -10.53
C PRO A 46 -20.45 -5.77 -10.75
N LYS A 47 -21.31 -4.75 -10.58
CA LYS A 47 -20.86 -3.36 -10.53
C LYS A 47 -20.08 -3.10 -9.23
N LYS A 48 -19.40 -1.96 -9.17
CA LYS A 48 -18.51 -1.55 -8.08
C LYS A 48 -19.12 -1.79 -6.70
N VAL A 49 -18.49 -2.69 -5.96
CA VAL A 49 -18.74 -2.97 -4.53
C VAL A 49 -18.31 -1.76 -3.72
N LYS A 50 -18.97 -1.52 -2.59
CA LYS A 50 -18.53 -0.52 -1.61
C LYS A 50 -17.98 -1.23 -0.39
N ALA A 51 -16.84 -0.76 0.11
CA ALA A 51 -16.30 -1.23 1.38
C ALA A 51 -15.86 -0.06 2.26
N TYR A 52 -16.08 -0.20 3.56
CA TYR A 52 -15.80 0.81 4.56
C TYR A 52 -15.20 0.19 5.82
N LEU A 53 -14.26 0.89 6.45
CA LEU A 53 -13.96 0.69 7.87
C LEU A 53 -14.88 1.60 8.67
N VAL A 54 -15.51 1.05 9.70
CA VAL A 54 -16.45 1.74 10.57
C VAL A 54 -15.95 1.62 12.00
N ASN A 55 -15.79 2.74 12.70
CA ASN A 55 -15.42 2.73 14.11
C ASN A 55 -16.65 2.70 15.04
N ASP A 56 -16.40 2.59 16.34
CA ASP A 56 -17.38 2.68 17.43
C ASP A 56 -18.27 3.93 17.36
N LYS A 57 -17.71 5.06 16.89
CA LYS A 57 -18.41 6.33 16.66
C LYS A 57 -19.20 6.39 15.34
N GLN A 58 -19.32 5.29 14.61
CA GLN A 58 -20.01 5.20 13.31
C GLN A 58 -19.36 6.04 12.19
N GLU A 59 -18.12 6.49 12.36
CA GLU A 59 -17.36 7.17 11.31
C GLU A 59 -16.92 6.16 10.25
N ARG A 60 -17.16 6.49 8.98
CA ARG A 60 -16.91 5.59 7.84
C ARG A 60 -15.70 6.04 7.04
N PHE A 61 -14.66 5.22 7.01
CA PHE A 61 -13.52 5.39 6.11
C PHE A 61 -13.73 4.57 4.83
N LYS A 62 -13.77 5.24 3.68
CA LYS A 62 -14.00 4.58 2.38
C LYS A 62 -12.73 3.88 1.88
N LEU A 63 -12.77 2.55 1.79
CA LEU A 63 -11.61 1.73 1.42
C LEU A 63 -11.18 1.87 -0.05
N SER A 64 -12.03 2.40 -0.93
CA SER A 64 -11.64 2.69 -2.32
C SER A 64 -10.53 3.75 -2.45
N ARG A 65 -10.10 4.36 -1.35
CA ARG A 65 -8.95 5.29 -1.30
C ARG A 65 -7.61 4.57 -1.18
N VAL A 66 -7.60 3.34 -0.67
CA VAL A 66 -6.36 2.61 -0.31
C VAL A 66 -6.33 1.18 -0.89
N VAL A 67 -7.48 0.62 -1.27
CA VAL A 67 -7.58 -0.73 -1.85
C VAL A 67 -7.61 -0.63 -3.36
N SER A 68 -6.64 -1.26 -4.02
CA SER A 68 -6.43 -1.17 -5.46
C SER A 68 -7.61 -1.76 -6.24
N SER A 69 -8.08 -2.96 -5.88
CA SER A 69 -9.22 -3.58 -6.58
C SER A 69 -10.51 -2.77 -6.49
N LEU A 70 -10.72 -1.99 -5.42
CA LEU A 70 -11.88 -1.07 -5.33
C LEU A 70 -11.68 0.20 -6.14
N ARG A 71 -10.46 0.71 -6.22
CA ARG A 71 -10.14 1.91 -7.01
C ARG A 71 -10.33 1.62 -8.49
N ASP A 72 -9.75 0.52 -8.96
CA ASP A 72 -9.57 0.20 -10.38
C ASP A 72 -10.71 -0.70 -10.93
N TRP A 73 -11.83 -0.78 -10.21
CA TRP A 73 -12.97 -1.68 -10.49
C TRP A 73 -13.51 -1.59 -11.94
N HIS A 74 -13.44 -0.42 -12.56
CA HIS A 74 -14.00 -0.18 -13.90
C HIS A 74 -13.08 -0.64 -15.04
N GLU A 75 -11.80 -0.84 -14.77
CA GLU A 75 -10.78 -1.19 -15.77
C GLU A 75 -10.59 -2.70 -15.91
N ARG A 76 -11.20 -3.49 -15.02
CA ARG A 76 -11.05 -4.95 -14.95
C ARG A 76 -12.37 -5.68 -15.16
N THR A 77 -12.31 -6.94 -15.55
CA THR A 77 -13.42 -7.88 -15.34
C THR A 77 -13.78 -7.89 -13.86
N ALA A 78 -15.05 -8.07 -13.53
CA ALA A 78 -15.52 -8.01 -12.13
C ALA A 78 -14.67 -8.94 -11.25
N VAL A 79 -13.91 -8.32 -10.33
CA VAL A 79 -13.04 -9.02 -9.37
C VAL A 79 -13.94 -9.81 -8.41
N SER A 80 -13.50 -11.01 -8.02
CA SER A 80 -14.20 -11.77 -6.98
C SER A 80 -14.27 -10.94 -5.69
N VAL A 81 -15.44 -10.92 -5.06
CA VAL A 81 -15.63 -10.22 -3.78
C VAL A 81 -14.80 -10.88 -2.69
N LEU A 82 -14.58 -12.20 -2.78
CA LEU A 82 -13.69 -12.92 -1.88
C LEU A 82 -12.24 -12.42 -2.00
N GLU A 83 -11.71 -12.32 -3.21
CA GLU A 83 -10.36 -11.80 -3.46
C GLU A 83 -10.22 -10.35 -2.98
N LEU A 84 -11.28 -9.55 -3.15
CA LEU A 84 -11.31 -8.18 -2.63
C LEU A 84 -11.21 -8.17 -1.09
N ILE A 85 -11.97 -9.02 -0.40
CA ILE A 85 -11.93 -9.12 1.06
C ILE A 85 -10.52 -9.55 1.50
N ASP A 86 -9.91 -10.52 0.82
CA ASP A 86 -8.54 -10.95 1.10
C ASP A 86 -7.52 -9.80 0.96
N GLU A 87 -7.62 -8.99 -0.10
CA GLU A 87 -6.79 -7.79 -0.26
C GLU A 87 -6.98 -6.80 0.89
N ILE A 88 -8.24 -6.56 1.31
CA ILE A 88 -8.56 -5.65 2.42
C ILE A 88 -7.96 -6.16 3.72
N LEU A 89 -8.17 -7.42 4.06
CA LEU A 89 -7.70 -8.01 5.32
C LEU A 89 -6.17 -8.02 5.36
N LEU A 90 -5.51 -8.39 4.26
CA LEU A 90 -4.06 -8.33 4.15
C LEU A 90 -3.51 -6.91 4.39
N LEU A 91 -4.16 -5.89 3.82
CA LEU A 91 -3.80 -4.49 4.06
C LEU A 91 -3.93 -4.12 5.54
N ILE A 92 -5.03 -4.52 6.19
CA ILE A 92 -5.27 -4.25 7.60
C ILE A 92 -4.23 -4.95 8.48
N ASP A 93 -3.92 -6.21 8.20
CA ASP A 93 -2.95 -6.99 8.98
C ASP A 93 -1.55 -6.41 8.83
N ASN A 94 -1.14 -6.01 7.62
CA ASN A 94 0.13 -5.31 7.39
C ASN A 94 0.22 -4.00 8.17
N LEU A 95 -0.87 -3.23 8.24
CA LEU A 95 -0.91 -2.01 9.05
C LEU A 95 -0.81 -2.29 10.55
N LYS A 96 -1.47 -3.35 11.05
CA LYS A 96 -1.41 -3.76 12.46
C LYS A 96 -0.03 -4.28 12.85
N LEU A 97 0.60 -5.06 11.98
CA LEU A 97 1.92 -5.65 12.22
C LEU A 97 3.06 -4.67 11.93
N ASN A 98 2.75 -3.46 11.46
CA ASN A 98 3.74 -2.46 11.07
C ASN A 98 4.72 -3.00 10.01
N GLN A 99 4.16 -3.68 9.00
CA GLN A 99 4.87 -4.43 7.97
C GLN A 99 4.58 -3.90 6.57
N ILE A 100 5.51 -4.13 5.65
CA ILE A 100 5.30 -3.98 4.21
C ILE A 100 5.77 -5.23 3.46
N MET A 101 5.01 -5.65 2.45
CA MET A 101 5.39 -6.75 1.57
C MET A 101 6.00 -6.19 0.29
N ILE A 102 7.12 -6.76 -0.17
CA ILE A 102 7.84 -6.29 -1.35
C ILE A 102 8.11 -7.48 -2.25
N LYS A 103 7.79 -7.35 -3.55
CA LYS A 103 8.14 -8.37 -4.53
C LYS A 103 9.66 -8.47 -4.69
N LYS A 104 10.21 -9.69 -4.66
CA LYS A 104 11.64 -9.97 -4.68
C LYS A 104 12.34 -9.44 -5.93
N ASP A 105 11.87 -9.85 -7.12
CA ASP A 105 12.44 -9.39 -8.40
C ASP A 105 12.43 -7.85 -8.53
N PHE A 106 11.38 -7.22 -7.99
CA PHE A 106 11.27 -5.77 -7.96
C PHE A 106 12.34 -5.15 -7.05
N LEU A 107 12.52 -5.69 -5.85
CA LEU A 107 13.52 -5.19 -4.89
C LEU A 107 14.94 -5.36 -5.43
N GLU A 108 15.24 -6.52 -6.03
CA GLU A 108 16.52 -6.82 -6.65
C GLU A 108 16.82 -5.82 -7.79
N GLY A 109 15.86 -5.61 -8.70
CA GLY A 109 16.00 -4.62 -9.77
C GLY A 109 16.17 -3.18 -9.25
N LEU A 110 15.45 -2.80 -8.20
CA LEU A 110 15.57 -1.49 -7.55
C LEU A 110 16.94 -1.28 -6.92
N VAL A 111 17.47 -2.32 -6.26
CA VAL A 111 18.79 -2.34 -5.63
C VAL A 111 19.90 -2.27 -6.69
N ASP A 112 19.78 -3.02 -7.77
CA ASP A 112 20.77 -3.01 -8.84
C ASP A 112 20.81 -1.68 -9.60
N MET A 113 19.65 -1.04 -9.79
CA MET A 113 19.61 0.35 -10.28
C MET A 113 20.35 1.30 -9.33
N CYS A 114 20.18 1.15 -8.01
CA CYS A 114 20.89 1.98 -7.03
C CYS A 114 22.41 1.75 -7.08
N LYS A 115 22.87 0.51 -7.28
CA LYS A 115 24.29 0.17 -7.47
C LYS A 115 24.87 0.82 -8.73
N GLN A 116 24.17 0.74 -9.86
CA GLN A 116 24.63 1.32 -11.13
C GLN A 116 24.76 2.85 -11.11
N ILE A 117 23.92 3.51 -10.32
CA ILE A 117 23.89 4.98 -10.22
C ILE A 117 24.90 5.50 -9.18
N HIS A 118 25.39 4.64 -8.28
CA HIS A 118 26.38 5.00 -7.27
C HIS A 118 27.61 5.71 -7.90
N PRO A 119 28.13 6.79 -7.29
CA PRO A 119 27.79 7.37 -5.98
C PRO A 119 26.66 8.40 -6.01
N ARG A 120 25.92 8.54 -7.12
CA ARG A 120 24.82 9.50 -7.20
C ARG A 120 23.61 9.00 -6.41
N LYS A 121 22.90 9.94 -5.81
CA LYS A 121 21.65 9.69 -5.10
C LYS A 121 20.48 9.57 -6.08
N ILE A 122 19.67 8.53 -5.93
CA ILE A 122 18.39 8.36 -6.62
C ILE A 122 17.26 8.31 -5.61
N ARG A 123 16.08 8.76 -6.03
CA ARG A 123 14.87 8.75 -5.23
C ARG A 123 13.67 8.67 -6.15
N GLY A 124 12.59 8.10 -5.64
CA GLY A 124 11.36 7.97 -6.38
C GLY A 124 10.20 7.60 -5.48
N VAL A 125 9.10 7.26 -6.12
CA VAL A 125 7.86 6.89 -5.45
C VAL A 125 7.59 5.41 -5.73
N LEU A 126 7.13 4.69 -4.72
CA LEU A 126 6.84 3.26 -4.78
C LEU A 126 5.34 3.05 -4.89
N GLY A 127 4.92 2.25 -5.87
CA GLY A 127 3.55 1.81 -6.04
C GLY A 127 3.28 0.49 -5.34
N VAL A 128 2.07 0.38 -4.80
CA VAL A 128 1.57 -0.78 -4.08
C VAL A 128 0.38 -1.34 -4.84
N HIS A 129 0.50 -2.61 -5.24
CA HIS A 129 -0.57 -3.36 -5.87
C HIS A 129 -0.98 -4.52 -4.97
N LYS A 130 -2.27 -4.61 -4.62
CA LYS A 130 -2.80 -5.66 -3.71
C LYS A 130 -2.00 -5.82 -2.41
N GLY A 131 -1.57 -4.72 -1.81
CA GLY A 131 -0.78 -4.72 -0.57
C GLY A 131 0.72 -5.03 -0.74
N VAL A 132 1.19 -5.24 -1.98
CA VAL A 132 2.58 -5.58 -2.30
C VAL A 132 3.25 -4.45 -3.06
N VAL A 133 4.45 -4.05 -2.65
CA VAL A 133 5.29 -3.10 -3.38
C VAL A 133 5.87 -3.79 -4.62
N SER A 134 5.56 -3.28 -5.81
CA SER A 134 5.94 -3.93 -7.07
C SER A 134 6.27 -2.99 -8.23
N GLU A 135 6.16 -1.67 -8.05
CA GLU A 135 6.44 -0.70 -9.10
C GLU A 135 7.07 0.59 -8.53
N TYR A 136 7.75 1.35 -9.38
CA TYR A 136 8.29 2.65 -9.01
C TYR A 136 8.12 3.67 -10.12
N ILE A 137 8.02 4.94 -9.72
CA ILE A 137 8.19 6.10 -10.62
C ILE A 137 9.45 6.84 -10.22
N LEU A 138 10.29 7.12 -11.23
CA LEU A 138 11.39 8.06 -11.10
C LEU A 138 10.94 9.45 -11.60
N PRO A 139 11.14 10.52 -10.81
CA PRO A 139 10.96 11.85 -11.33
C PRO A 139 11.97 12.13 -12.45
N SER A 140 11.52 12.88 -13.47
CA SER A 140 12.42 13.45 -14.47
C SER A 140 13.55 14.23 -13.80
N ARG A 141 14.74 14.26 -14.42
CA ARG A 141 15.89 15.03 -13.92
C ARG A 141 15.55 16.52 -13.70
N ALA A 142 14.70 17.10 -14.55
CA ALA A 142 14.22 18.47 -14.42
C ALA A 142 13.35 18.69 -13.15
N CYS A 143 12.75 17.60 -12.65
CA CYS A 143 11.91 17.57 -11.46
C CYS A 143 12.65 17.14 -10.20
N SER A 144 13.92 16.77 -10.31
CA SER A 144 14.76 16.37 -9.19
C SER A 144 15.84 17.42 -8.93
N ASN A 145 15.73 18.17 -7.84
CA ASN A 145 16.80 19.08 -7.44
C ASN A 145 17.91 18.32 -6.70
N THR A 146 19.03 18.05 -7.38
CA THR A 146 20.18 17.33 -6.82
C THR A 146 20.82 18.03 -5.62
N LYS A 147 20.65 19.36 -5.48
CA LYS A 147 21.17 20.13 -4.34
C LYS A 147 20.32 20.02 -3.08
N LYS A 148 19.04 19.64 -3.21
CA LYS A 148 18.14 19.46 -2.07
C LYS A 148 18.07 17.99 -1.71
N GLU A 149 18.68 17.62 -0.59
CA GLU A 149 18.77 16.22 -0.15
C GLU A 149 17.40 15.55 0.07
N PHE A 150 16.35 16.31 0.40
CA PHE A 150 15.08 15.78 0.91
C PHE A 150 13.86 16.06 0.01
N GLU A 151 14.05 16.65 -1.18
CA GLU A 151 12.95 16.91 -2.10
C GLU A 151 12.82 15.79 -3.13
N ILE A 152 11.87 14.85 -2.97
CA ILE A 152 11.72 13.75 -3.94
C ILE A 152 11.34 14.30 -5.32
N ILE A 153 10.32 15.16 -5.37
CA ILE A 153 9.81 15.79 -6.58
C ILE A 153 9.66 17.28 -6.32
N SER A 154 10.15 18.09 -7.27
CA SER A 154 10.02 19.55 -7.25
C SER A 154 8.56 19.95 -7.09
N GLN A 155 8.28 20.99 -6.30
CA GLN A 155 6.94 21.58 -6.20
C GLN A 155 6.37 22.01 -7.57
N SER A 156 7.23 22.32 -8.54
CA SER A 156 6.84 22.66 -9.91
C SER A 156 6.48 21.46 -10.77
N CYS A 157 6.75 20.25 -10.30
CA CYS A 157 6.44 19.01 -11.00
C CYS A 157 5.32 18.29 -10.27
N ASN A 158 4.13 18.32 -10.87
CA ASN A 158 3.00 17.56 -10.35
C ASN A 158 3.22 16.08 -10.63
N LEU A 159 3.30 15.28 -9.56
CA LEU A 159 2.99 13.87 -9.67
C LEU A 159 1.51 13.72 -10.02
N PRO A 160 1.12 12.73 -10.84
CA PRO A 160 -0.28 12.34 -10.93
C PRO A 160 -0.81 12.02 -9.53
N PHE A 161 -2.00 12.51 -9.23
CA PHE A 161 -2.70 12.24 -7.97
C PHE A 161 -3.24 10.82 -8.00
N ASP A 162 -2.36 9.86 -7.73
CA ASP A 162 -2.68 8.44 -7.69
C ASP A 162 -2.31 7.86 -6.32
N PHE A 163 -3.30 7.23 -5.68
CA PHE A 163 -3.20 6.63 -4.36
C PHE A 163 -2.50 5.26 -4.37
N SER A 164 -2.25 4.67 -5.55
CA SER A 164 -1.42 3.45 -5.69
C SER A 164 0.01 3.69 -5.21
N TYR A 165 0.49 4.94 -5.32
CA TYR A 165 1.83 5.36 -4.96
C TYR A 165 1.93 5.71 -3.48
N GLU A 166 1.95 4.67 -2.66
CA GLU A 166 1.89 4.77 -1.20
C GLU A 166 3.25 5.02 -0.54
N GLY A 167 4.36 4.71 -1.22
CA GLY A 167 5.70 4.74 -0.63
C GLY A 167 6.66 5.68 -1.33
N THR A 168 7.82 5.90 -0.71
CA THR A 168 8.97 6.53 -1.37
C THR A 168 10.21 5.69 -1.19
N PHE A 169 11.17 5.80 -2.08
CA PHE A 169 12.49 5.22 -1.86
C PHE A 169 13.59 6.27 -2.05
N ILE A 170 14.68 6.11 -1.30
CA ILE A 170 15.81 7.02 -1.32
C ILE A 170 17.09 6.20 -1.21
N SER A 171 17.97 6.29 -2.21
CA SER A 171 19.29 5.69 -2.11
C SER A 171 20.20 6.52 -1.19
N ARG A 172 21.09 5.84 -0.47
CA ARG A 172 22.03 6.41 0.50
C ARG A 172 23.46 5.99 0.13
N PRO A 173 24.12 6.71 -0.79
CA PRO A 173 25.49 6.39 -1.22
C PRO A 173 26.50 6.38 -0.08
N SER A 174 26.25 7.10 1.02
CA SER A 174 27.11 7.12 2.21
C SER A 174 27.03 5.86 3.08
N GLY A 175 26.10 4.95 2.81
CA GLY A 175 25.84 3.78 3.65
C GLY A 175 25.01 4.06 4.91
N ASN A 176 24.78 5.34 5.25
CA ASN A 176 24.10 5.70 6.49
C ASN A 176 22.56 5.66 6.35
N LEU A 177 21.94 4.75 7.10
CA LEU A 177 20.48 4.56 7.23
C LEU A 177 19.84 5.33 8.40
N SER A 178 20.58 6.22 9.09
CA SER A 178 20.04 7.03 10.18
C SER A 178 19.03 8.06 9.70
N ILE A 179 18.00 8.30 10.53
CA ILE A 179 16.99 9.34 10.30
C ILE A 179 17.50 10.69 10.83
N ASN A 180 17.00 11.77 10.25
CA ASN A 180 17.13 13.13 10.79
C ASN A 180 15.81 13.91 10.58
N ASP A 181 15.68 15.08 11.20
CA ASP A 181 14.44 15.87 11.15
C ASP A 181 13.99 16.23 9.73
N LYS A 182 14.95 16.44 8.83
CA LYS A 182 14.65 16.75 7.42
C LYS A 182 14.10 15.53 6.68
N LEU A 183 14.53 14.33 7.05
CA LEU A 183 14.02 13.08 6.50
C LEU A 183 12.60 12.78 7.00
N LEU A 184 12.29 13.12 8.26
CA LEU A 184 10.92 13.02 8.80
C LEU A 184 9.92 13.85 7.98
N GLN A 185 10.32 14.99 7.43
CA GLN A 185 9.46 15.79 6.53
C GLN A 185 9.15 15.08 5.21
N VAL A 186 10.02 14.16 4.78
CA VAL A 186 9.78 13.31 3.61
C VAL A 186 8.81 12.20 3.95
N PHE A 187 9.00 11.57 5.12
CA PHE A 187 8.19 10.45 5.58
C PHE A 187 6.71 10.85 5.71
N LYS A 188 6.42 12.06 6.18
CA LYS A 188 5.05 12.60 6.31
C LYS A 188 4.27 12.72 4.99
N LYS A 189 4.93 12.65 3.83
CA LYS A 189 4.27 12.85 2.53
C LYS A 189 3.57 11.60 1.99
N ARG A 190 3.93 10.42 2.51
CA ARG A 190 3.50 9.11 2.00
C ARG A 190 3.34 8.14 3.16
N ARG A 191 2.78 6.96 2.92
CA ARG A 191 2.55 5.95 3.97
C ARG A 191 3.87 5.43 4.54
N PHE A 192 4.86 5.20 3.68
CA PHE A 192 6.17 4.70 4.09
C PHE A 192 7.32 5.24 3.24
N THR A 193 8.53 5.09 3.75
CA THR A 193 9.78 5.42 3.04
C THR A 193 10.81 4.32 3.22
N MET A 194 11.36 3.85 2.11
CA MET A 194 12.44 2.88 2.03
C MET A 194 13.78 3.59 1.82
N LEU A 195 14.75 3.33 2.69
CA LEU A 195 16.13 3.74 2.51
C LEU A 195 16.96 2.57 2.02
N ILE A 196 17.73 2.78 0.96
CA ILE A 196 18.59 1.76 0.34
C ILE A 196 20.03 2.26 0.34
N ALA A 197 20.86 1.70 1.21
CA ALA A 197 22.21 2.17 1.48
C ALA A 197 23.29 1.41 0.72
N TYR A 198 24.44 2.04 0.47
CA TYR A 198 25.67 1.33 0.12
C TYR A 198 26.09 0.44 1.31
N PRO A 199 26.58 -0.81 1.11
CA PRO A 199 26.99 -1.45 -0.14
C PRO A 199 25.88 -2.14 -0.94
N TYR A 200 24.61 -1.89 -0.63
CA TYR A 200 23.44 -2.39 -1.35
C TYR A 200 23.23 -3.90 -1.20
N ASN A 201 23.52 -4.43 -0.01
CA ASN A 201 23.20 -5.79 0.39
C ASN A 201 21.75 -5.88 0.87
N LEU A 202 20.99 -6.85 0.37
CA LEU A 202 19.55 -6.98 0.69
C LEU A 202 19.28 -7.17 2.19
N SER A 203 20.17 -7.84 2.93
CA SER A 203 19.99 -8.12 4.36
C SER A 203 20.02 -6.87 5.24
N ASP A 204 21.03 -6.02 5.05
CA ASP A 204 21.38 -4.99 6.04
C ASP A 204 21.35 -3.56 5.49
N SER A 205 21.27 -3.41 4.16
CA SER A 205 21.32 -2.10 3.52
C SER A 205 19.95 -1.49 3.29
N ILE A 206 18.88 -2.10 3.80
CA ILE A 206 17.50 -1.67 3.57
C ILE A 206 16.81 -1.44 4.89
N LYS A 207 16.23 -0.25 5.05
CA LYS A 207 15.33 0.06 6.17
C LYS A 207 14.09 0.77 5.67
N CYS A 208 12.95 0.37 6.19
CA CYS A 208 11.68 1.00 5.89
C CYS A 208 11.17 1.73 7.13
N PHE A 209 10.52 2.86 6.90
CA PHE A 209 9.98 3.71 7.95
C PHE A 209 8.56 4.13 7.60
N ASP A 210 7.69 4.22 8.59
CA ASP A 210 6.35 4.77 8.44
C ASP A 210 6.39 6.32 8.36
N ALA A 211 5.22 6.94 8.24
CA ALA A 211 5.08 8.39 8.21
C ALA A 211 5.52 9.09 9.53
N SER A 212 5.60 8.35 10.64
CA SER A 212 6.03 8.85 11.95
C SER A 212 7.54 8.71 12.19
N GLY A 213 8.24 7.94 11.34
CA GLY A 213 9.66 7.61 11.47
C GLY A 213 9.93 6.33 12.26
N GLN A 214 8.91 5.56 12.61
CA GLN A 214 9.05 4.23 13.20
C GLN A 214 9.46 3.21 12.15
N ILE A 215 10.26 2.23 12.56
CA ILE A 215 10.75 1.18 11.67
C ILE A 215 9.59 0.27 11.25
N LEU A 216 9.45 0.06 9.94
CA LEU A 216 8.59 -0.95 9.36
C LEU A 216 9.41 -2.21 9.08
N GLU A 217 8.90 -3.35 9.49
CA GLU A 217 9.42 -4.63 9.04
C GLU A 217 9.07 -4.80 7.55
N HIS A 218 10.02 -5.31 6.76
CA HIS A 218 9.79 -5.57 5.34
C HIS A 218 9.90 -7.06 5.08
N ILE A 219 8.90 -7.60 4.41
CA ILE A 219 8.80 -9.01 4.04
C ILE A 219 9.00 -9.12 2.55
N ILE A 220 9.99 -9.89 2.13
CA ILE A 220 10.26 -10.17 0.72
C ILE A 220 9.41 -11.38 0.32
N ILE A 221 8.64 -11.23 -0.75
CA ILE A 221 7.81 -12.30 -1.33
C ILE A 221 8.22 -12.56 -2.78
N GLU A 222 8.01 -13.77 -3.27
CA GLU A 222 8.25 -14.16 -4.67
C GLU A 222 7.23 -13.50 -5.63
#